data_AF-A0A0C3ALN2-F1
#
_entry.id   AF-A0A0C3ALN2-F1
#
_cell.length_a   1.000
_cell.length_b   1.000
_cell.length_c   1.000
_cell.angle_alpha   90.00
_cell.angle_beta   90.00
_cell.angle_gamma   90.00
#
_symmetry.space_group_name_H-M   'P 1'
#
loop_
_entity.id
_entity.type
_entity.pdbx_description
1 polymer ?
#
loop_
_entity_poly.entity_id
_entity_poly.type
_entity_poly.pdbx_seq_one_letter_code
_entity_poly.pdbx_strand_id
1 'polypeptide(L)'
;MNISPHRVRIWVFSQRQNKTTRPNAAISDDDPLLTVNDIQNTMAPRSTNLQLFLHVLPEEKRVTHNSTVETFLIFLKYFSVRKQTISGFASILMKRSSKVHTLSRYICQAMGWDADVPLKYFEEIKPGMIETMIPTATFEQSEIGNGDIICFQHMPTKKEALALRSQGLIPSAIEFYEFLHSRMMVHFKARSENDSGECFDLVLSKDMDYAAISRAVGIHLMWDPLKLRFTTVQSNGEPKKVSRRSYEPLSELLSKASTTHGKPTILYELRETSPTELTMEHHVMVLLYYGNGQDIIFSFWLPKRNLVFEVLELVAKRGGVKITHSRSILLFSTTEDARPLEKLNPGETIEIIDRPARFIAMVTTRKPSH
;
A
#
# COMPACT_ATOMS: atom_id res chain seq x y z
N MET A 1 37.81 -11.77 22.79
CA MET A 1 36.78 -12.81 22.90
C MET A 1 37.42 -14.03 23.55
N ASN A 2 36.77 -14.68 24.52
CA ASN A 2 37.30 -15.89 25.15
C ASN A 2 36.80 -17.14 24.39
N ILE A 3 37.20 -17.28 23.12
CA ILE A 3 36.76 -18.36 22.21
C ILE A 3 38.02 -19.03 21.65
N SER A 4 38.05 -20.36 21.66
CA SER A 4 39.17 -21.13 21.09
C SER A 4 39.33 -20.84 19.58
N PRO A 5 40.55 -20.54 19.08
CA PRO A 5 40.80 -20.29 17.66
C PRO A 5 40.30 -21.43 16.75
N HIS A 6 40.38 -22.68 17.20
CA HIS A 6 39.91 -23.86 16.45
C HIS A 6 38.39 -23.96 16.27
N ARG A 7 37.64 -23.03 16.86
CA ARG A 7 36.18 -22.91 16.73
C ARG A 7 35.79 -21.73 15.87
N VAL A 8 36.75 -20.98 15.33
CA VAL A 8 36.48 -19.76 14.59
C VAL A 8 36.80 -19.99 13.11
N ARG A 9 35.87 -19.59 12.24
CA ARG A 9 36.13 -19.42 10.81
C ARG A 9 35.72 -18.02 10.39
N ILE A 10 36.62 -17.32 9.72
CA ILE A 10 36.40 -15.94 9.31
C ILE A 10 36.03 -15.91 7.83
N TRP A 11 34.97 -15.17 7.49
CA TRP A 11 34.49 -15.02 6.12
C TRP A 11 34.52 -13.56 5.71
N VAL A 12 34.99 -13.28 4.49
CA VAL A 12 34.97 -11.94 3.90
C VAL A 12 33.59 -11.70 3.29
N PHE A 13 32.98 -10.57 3.64
CA PHE A 13 31.78 -10.09 2.95
C PHE A 13 32.13 -9.57 1.57
N SER A 14 31.28 -9.85 0.60
CA SER A 14 31.36 -9.23 -0.72
C SER A 14 29.99 -8.73 -1.17
N GLN A 15 30.00 -7.67 -1.98
CA GLN A 15 28.82 -7.21 -2.68
C GLN A 15 28.62 -8.07 -3.93
N ARG A 16 27.42 -8.64 -4.10
CA ARG A 16 27.04 -9.45 -5.26
C ARG A 16 26.47 -8.58 -6.37
N GLN A 17 26.38 -9.13 -7.59
CA GLN A 17 25.79 -8.45 -8.76
C GLN A 17 24.35 -7.97 -8.51
N ASN A 18 23.60 -8.70 -7.67
CA ASN A 18 22.23 -8.37 -7.29
C ASN A 18 22.13 -7.31 -6.16
N LYS A 19 23.22 -6.61 -5.85
CA LYS A 19 23.35 -5.56 -4.81
C LYS A 19 23.17 -6.05 -3.36
N THR A 20 23.09 -7.35 -3.12
CA THR A 20 23.15 -7.89 -1.76
C THR A 20 24.61 -7.94 -1.26
N THR A 21 24.78 -7.92 0.07
CA THR A 21 26.07 -8.08 0.72
C THR A 21 26.00 -9.31 1.63
N ARG A 22 26.85 -10.30 1.35
CA ARG A 22 26.84 -11.62 2.02
C ARG A 22 28.27 -12.10 2.29
N PRO A 23 28.49 -12.94 3.32
CA PRO A 23 29.76 -13.65 3.47
C PRO A 23 29.97 -14.56 2.25
N ASN A 24 31.12 -14.44 1.57
CA ASN A 24 31.32 -15.12 0.28
C ASN A 24 32.42 -16.19 0.35
N ALA A 25 33.57 -15.85 0.94
CA ALA A 25 34.71 -16.74 0.98
C ALA A 25 35.32 -16.75 2.38
N ALA A 26 35.69 -17.94 2.86
CA ALA A 26 36.44 -18.10 4.09
C ALA A 26 37.90 -17.69 3.85
N ILE A 27 38.52 -17.04 4.84
CA ILE A 27 39.96 -16.82 4.84
C ILE A 27 40.63 -18.16 5.10
N SER A 28 41.68 -18.47 4.33
CA SER A 28 42.47 -19.69 4.53
C SER A 28 43.34 -19.54 5.77
N ASP A 29 43.43 -20.62 6.55
CA ASP A 29 44.34 -20.72 7.70
C ASP A 29 45.70 -21.35 7.32
N ASP A 30 45.88 -21.71 6.05
CA ASP A 30 47.07 -22.45 5.57
C ASP A 30 48.31 -21.55 5.43
N ASP A 31 48.11 -20.24 5.31
CA ASP A 31 49.18 -19.25 5.18
C ASP A 31 49.29 -18.37 6.44
N PRO A 32 50.24 -18.67 7.35
CA PRO A 32 50.42 -17.89 8.57
C PRO A 32 51.01 -16.50 8.32
N LEU A 33 51.49 -16.20 7.10
CA LEU A 33 52.03 -14.89 6.73
C LEU A 33 50.96 -13.99 6.07
N LEU A 34 49.76 -14.51 5.82
CA LEU A 34 48.69 -13.77 5.17
C LEU A 34 48.31 -12.53 5.99
N THR A 35 48.57 -11.35 5.44
CA THR A 35 48.25 -10.10 6.13
C THR A 35 46.82 -9.65 5.86
N VAL A 36 46.29 -8.78 6.73
CA VAL A 36 44.98 -8.14 6.51
C VAL A 36 44.95 -7.34 5.21
N ASN A 37 46.08 -6.74 4.82
CA ASN A 37 46.19 -5.98 3.57
C ASN A 37 46.10 -6.91 2.35
N ASP A 38 46.71 -8.09 2.41
CA ASP A 38 46.61 -9.09 1.35
C ASP A 38 45.17 -9.59 1.20
N ILE A 39 44.50 -9.90 2.32
CA ILE A 39 43.08 -10.30 2.32
C ILE A 39 42.20 -9.21 1.68
N GLN A 40 42.41 -7.95 2.05
CA GLN A 40 41.68 -6.82 1.48
C GLN A 40 41.90 -6.71 -0.03
N ASN A 41 43.15 -6.77 -0.49
CA ASN A 41 43.50 -6.63 -1.90
C ASN A 41 43.03 -7.81 -2.76
N THR A 42 43.06 -9.03 -2.21
CA THR A 42 42.69 -10.24 -2.96
C THR A 42 41.19 -10.53 -2.92
N MET A 43 40.55 -10.36 -1.75
CA MET A 43 39.17 -10.80 -1.53
C MET A 43 38.14 -9.65 -1.56
N ALA A 44 38.56 -8.41 -1.31
CA ALA A 44 37.67 -7.24 -1.27
C ALA A 44 38.26 -5.97 -1.91
N PRO A 45 38.95 -6.00 -3.08
CA PRO A 45 39.75 -4.89 -3.59
C PRO A 45 39.00 -3.57 -3.82
N ARG A 46 37.68 -3.63 -4.02
CA ARG A 46 36.82 -2.47 -4.27
C ARG A 46 36.13 -1.94 -3.01
N SER A 47 36.29 -2.61 -1.87
CA SER A 47 35.67 -2.19 -0.62
C SER A 47 36.56 -1.16 0.08
N THR A 48 35.98 -0.07 0.57
CA THR A 48 36.72 0.90 1.40
C THR A 48 36.96 0.40 2.81
N ASN A 49 36.13 -0.54 3.29
CA ASN A 49 36.24 -1.16 4.60
C ASN A 49 36.18 -2.69 4.47
N LEU A 50 37.10 -3.40 5.12
CA LEU A 50 37.07 -4.86 5.18
C LEU A 50 35.96 -5.32 6.15
N GLN A 51 34.90 -5.91 5.62
CA GLN A 51 33.81 -6.45 6.43
C GLN A 51 33.98 -7.96 6.59
N LEU A 52 34.01 -8.42 7.84
CA LEU A 52 34.26 -9.81 8.19
C LEU A 52 33.07 -10.40 8.96
N PHE A 53 32.74 -11.65 8.66
CA PHE A 53 31.81 -12.47 9.46
C PHE A 53 32.60 -13.48 10.27
N LEU A 54 32.46 -13.41 11.59
CA LEU A 54 33.05 -14.36 12.52
C LEU A 54 32.10 -15.53 12.76
N HIS A 55 32.35 -16.67 12.12
CA HIS A 55 31.56 -17.87 12.33
C HIS A 55 32.15 -18.69 13.48
N VAL A 56 31.42 -18.78 14.59
CA VAL A 56 31.81 -19.59 15.76
C VAL A 56 31.12 -20.94 15.70
N LEU A 57 31.90 -22.01 15.64
CA LEU A 57 31.43 -23.39 15.64
C LEU A 57 31.12 -23.89 17.07
N PRO A 58 30.16 -24.84 17.22
CA PRO A 58 29.92 -25.54 18.48
C PRO A 58 31.18 -26.19 19.04
N GLU A 59 31.25 -26.34 20.37
CA GLU A 59 32.40 -26.91 21.10
C GLU A 59 32.78 -28.30 20.56
N GLU A 60 31.78 -29.11 20.21
CA GLU A 60 31.96 -30.49 19.74
C GLU A 60 32.43 -30.57 18.27
N LYS A 61 32.34 -29.48 17.52
CA LYS A 61 32.72 -29.40 16.11
C LYS A 61 34.00 -28.58 15.95
N ARG A 62 35.14 -29.28 15.93
CA ARG A 62 36.43 -28.67 15.55
C ARG A 62 36.40 -28.30 14.07
N VAL A 63 36.98 -27.16 13.70
CA VAL A 63 37.32 -26.89 12.30
C VAL A 63 38.32 -27.97 11.86
N THR A 64 37.88 -28.95 11.09
CA THR A 64 38.82 -29.81 10.36
C THR A 64 39.25 -29.06 9.12
N HIS A 65 40.38 -28.37 9.21
CA HIS A 65 40.97 -27.60 8.10
C HIS A 65 41.25 -28.50 6.88
N ASN A 66 41.40 -29.81 7.09
CA ASN A 66 41.64 -30.84 6.06
C ASN A 66 40.39 -31.63 5.65
N SER A 67 39.18 -31.08 5.81
CA SER A 67 37.97 -31.72 5.31
C SER A 67 37.99 -31.76 3.78
N THR A 68 38.27 -32.92 3.19
CA THR A 68 38.08 -33.21 1.74
C THR A 68 36.63 -33.05 1.29
N VAL A 69 35.70 -32.86 2.23
CA VAL A 69 34.29 -32.61 1.95
C VAL A 69 34.08 -31.12 1.78
N GLU A 70 33.77 -30.73 0.55
CA GLU A 70 33.38 -29.36 0.21
C GLU A 70 32.08 -28.99 0.95
N THR A 71 32.23 -28.14 1.97
CA THR A 71 31.10 -27.59 2.74
C THR A 71 31.00 -26.10 2.50
N PHE A 72 29.78 -25.59 2.59
CA PHE A 72 29.48 -24.18 2.36
C PHE A 72 28.60 -23.63 3.48
N LEU A 73 28.72 -22.33 3.73
CA LEU A 73 28.00 -21.63 4.79
C LEU A 73 26.64 -21.16 4.31
N ILE A 74 25.58 -21.54 5.01
CA ILE A 74 24.24 -20.97 4.83
C ILE A 74 23.72 -20.34 6.11
N PHE A 75 22.82 -19.38 5.94
CA PHE A 75 22.09 -18.72 7.01
C PHE A 75 20.63 -19.14 6.96
N LEU A 76 20.07 -19.40 8.13
CA LEU A 76 18.66 -19.74 8.30
C LEU A 76 17.94 -18.56 8.93
N LYS A 77 16.76 -18.24 8.40
CA LYS A 77 15.79 -17.32 9.00
C LYS A 77 14.49 -18.06 9.28
N TYR A 78 13.81 -17.69 10.35
CA TYR A 78 12.49 -18.22 10.68
C TYR A 78 11.42 -17.14 10.48
N PHE A 79 10.39 -17.46 9.70
CA PHE A 79 9.18 -16.65 9.62
C PHE A 79 8.13 -17.18 10.61
N SER A 80 7.83 -16.37 11.62
CA SER A 80 6.75 -16.63 12.56
C SER A 80 5.45 -16.01 12.04
N VAL A 81 4.55 -16.86 11.52
CA VAL A 81 3.23 -16.44 11.03
C VAL A 81 2.41 -15.76 12.12
N ARG A 82 2.43 -16.25 13.36
CA ARG A 82 1.65 -15.64 14.45
C ARG A 82 2.18 -14.26 14.85
N LYS A 83 3.50 -14.08 14.85
CA LYS A 83 4.14 -12.81 15.24
C LYS A 83 4.26 -11.83 14.08
N GLN A 84 4.09 -12.29 12.84
CA GLN A 84 4.37 -11.50 11.63
C GLN A 84 5.80 -10.92 11.67
N THR A 85 6.77 -11.80 11.95
CA THR A 85 8.20 -11.42 12.06
C THR A 85 9.10 -12.45 11.41
N ILE A 86 10.16 -11.96 10.76
CA ILE A 86 11.28 -12.79 10.31
C ILE A 86 12.48 -12.53 11.23
N SER A 87 13.04 -13.59 11.81
CA SER A 87 14.21 -13.53 12.70
C SER A 87 15.34 -14.40 12.18
N GLY A 88 16.59 -13.97 12.41
CA GLY A 88 17.75 -14.84 12.22
C GLY A 88 17.63 -16.06 13.14
N PHE A 89 17.94 -17.24 12.61
CA PHE A 89 17.80 -18.51 13.33
C PHE A 89 19.15 -19.16 13.60
N ALA A 90 19.93 -19.45 12.55
CA ALA A 90 21.22 -20.13 12.68
C ALA A 90 22.13 -19.85 11.49
N SER A 91 23.43 -20.09 11.65
CA SER A 91 24.38 -20.28 10.56
C SER A 91 24.89 -21.72 10.60
N ILE A 92 24.95 -22.40 9.46
CA ILE A 92 25.30 -23.83 9.40
C ILE A 92 26.17 -24.14 8.18
N LEU A 93 27.12 -25.06 8.36
CA LEU A 93 27.90 -25.65 7.27
C LEU A 93 27.20 -26.90 6.75
N MET A 94 26.92 -26.92 5.45
CA MET A 94 26.24 -28.03 4.77
C MET A 94 27.10 -28.58 3.63
N LYS A 95 26.85 -29.83 3.23
CA LYS A 95 27.43 -30.40 2.01
C LYS A 95 26.56 -30.02 0.82
N ARG A 96 27.17 -29.66 -0.32
CA ARG A 96 26.43 -29.29 -1.55
C ARG A 96 25.47 -30.38 -2.04
N SER A 97 25.86 -31.64 -1.90
CA SER A 97 25.07 -32.82 -2.26
C SER A 97 23.90 -33.14 -1.32
N SER A 98 23.78 -32.45 -0.18
CA SER A 98 22.66 -32.68 0.74
C SER A 98 21.36 -32.10 0.18
N LYS A 99 20.24 -32.76 0.45
CA LYS A 99 18.90 -32.27 0.08
C LYS A 99 18.43 -31.16 1.00
N VAL A 100 17.61 -30.23 0.49
CA VAL A 100 17.08 -29.11 1.28
C VAL A 100 16.32 -29.60 2.52
N HIS A 101 15.50 -30.66 2.40
CA HIS A 101 14.74 -31.21 3.52
C HIS A 101 15.59 -31.75 4.68
N THR A 102 16.91 -31.94 4.48
CA THR A 102 17.81 -32.33 5.58
C THR A 102 17.89 -31.26 6.67
N LEU A 103 17.55 -30.00 6.34
CA LEU A 103 17.40 -28.91 7.30
C LEU A 103 16.34 -29.17 8.36
N SER A 104 15.27 -29.91 8.02
CA SER A 104 14.14 -30.16 8.94
C SER A 104 14.63 -30.77 10.26
N ARG A 105 15.55 -31.74 10.19
CA ARG A 105 16.10 -32.38 11.40
C ARG A 105 16.79 -31.37 12.32
N TYR A 106 17.64 -30.52 11.75
CA TYR A 106 18.40 -29.53 12.52
C TYR A 106 17.49 -28.45 13.10
N ILE A 107 16.51 -27.99 12.30
CA ILE A 107 15.53 -26.99 12.71
C ILE A 107 14.65 -27.54 13.83
N CYS A 108 14.03 -28.71 13.65
CA CYS A 108 13.14 -29.29 14.65
C CYS A 108 13.87 -29.56 15.96
N GLN A 109 15.10 -30.11 15.90
CA GLN A 109 15.92 -30.32 17.09
C GLN A 109 16.20 -29.01 17.84
N ALA A 110 16.59 -27.96 17.13
CA ALA A 110 16.90 -26.67 17.75
C ALA A 110 15.65 -25.92 18.25
N MET A 111 14.49 -26.16 17.64
CA MET A 111 13.21 -25.57 18.07
C MET A 111 12.50 -26.39 19.15
N GLY A 112 12.98 -27.61 19.46
CA GLY A 112 12.27 -28.54 20.34
C GLY A 112 10.95 -29.04 19.74
N TRP A 113 10.87 -29.14 18.42
CA TRP A 113 9.70 -29.62 17.68
C TRP A 113 9.83 -31.09 17.31
N ASP A 114 8.70 -31.74 17.04
CA ASP A 114 8.67 -33.10 16.51
C ASP A 114 9.35 -33.17 15.13
N ALA A 115 9.98 -34.32 14.86
CA ALA A 115 10.81 -34.51 13.66
C ALA A 115 10.00 -34.53 12.35
N ASP A 116 8.70 -34.77 12.43
CA ASP A 116 7.75 -34.84 11.32
C ASP A 116 7.03 -33.52 11.05
N VAL A 117 7.32 -32.46 11.83
CA VAL A 117 6.73 -31.13 11.62
C VAL A 117 6.97 -30.68 10.17
N PRO A 118 5.89 -30.41 9.40
CA PRO A 118 6.02 -30.05 8.01
C PRO A 118 6.51 -28.60 7.86
N LEU A 119 7.60 -28.43 7.12
CA LEU A 119 8.24 -27.13 6.88
C LEU A 119 8.22 -26.75 5.40
N LYS A 120 8.15 -25.44 5.14
CA LYS A 120 8.42 -24.83 3.84
C LYS A 120 9.73 -24.05 3.88
N TYR A 121 10.42 -24.02 2.74
CA TYR A 121 11.72 -23.41 2.57
C TYR A 121 11.67 -22.41 1.42
N PHE A 122 12.31 -21.27 1.62
CA PHE A 122 12.38 -20.20 0.66
C PHE A 122 13.80 -19.66 0.59
N GLU A 123 14.29 -19.43 -0.62
CA GLU A 123 15.55 -18.74 -0.83
C GLU A 123 15.30 -17.22 -0.81
N GLU A 124 16.01 -16.52 0.08
CA GLU A 124 16.06 -15.06 0.04
C GLU A 124 17.19 -14.63 -0.91
N ILE A 125 16.86 -14.45 -2.20
CA ILE A 125 17.82 -14.06 -3.24
C ILE A 125 18.22 -12.59 -3.07
N LYS A 126 17.22 -11.69 -2.99
CA LYS A 126 17.38 -10.24 -2.78
C LYS A 126 16.05 -9.61 -2.36
N PRO A 127 16.01 -8.35 -1.88
CA PRO A 127 14.74 -7.65 -1.64
C PRO A 127 13.84 -7.68 -2.89
N GLY A 128 12.58 -8.09 -2.71
CA GLY A 128 11.60 -8.22 -3.78
C GLY A 128 11.70 -9.50 -4.62
N MET A 129 12.61 -10.42 -4.30
CA MET A 129 12.76 -11.70 -5.01
C MET A 129 13.06 -12.83 -4.02
N ILE A 130 12.02 -13.61 -3.72
CA ILE A 130 12.06 -14.75 -2.80
C ILE A 130 11.46 -15.95 -3.53
N GLU A 131 12.18 -17.06 -3.55
CA GLU A 131 11.77 -18.25 -4.32
C GLU A 131 11.47 -19.43 -3.43
N THR A 132 10.46 -20.24 -3.78
CA THR A 132 10.16 -21.47 -3.05
C THR A 132 11.17 -22.54 -3.42
N MET A 133 11.80 -23.13 -2.43
CA MET A 133 12.75 -24.21 -2.65
C MET A 133 12.05 -25.57 -2.74
N ILE A 134 12.60 -26.46 -3.56
CA ILE A 134 12.13 -27.84 -3.70
C ILE A 134 12.79 -28.69 -2.61
N PRO A 135 12.05 -29.24 -1.62
CA PRO A 135 12.67 -29.94 -0.48
C PRO A 135 13.52 -31.15 -0.88
N THR A 136 13.18 -31.82 -1.97
CA THR A 136 13.86 -33.02 -2.48
C THR A 136 15.09 -32.74 -3.32
N ALA A 137 15.28 -31.49 -3.79
CA ALA A 137 16.45 -31.08 -4.54
C ALA A 137 17.68 -30.97 -3.63
N THR A 138 18.87 -31.16 -4.19
CA THR A 138 20.13 -30.87 -3.50
C THR A 138 20.38 -29.36 -3.45
N PHE A 139 21.21 -28.90 -2.51
CA PHE A 139 21.62 -27.50 -2.48
C PHE A 139 22.33 -27.06 -3.77
N GLU A 140 23.10 -27.98 -4.37
CA GLU A 140 23.72 -27.77 -5.67
C GLU A 140 22.69 -27.58 -6.79
N GLN A 141 21.63 -28.41 -6.84
CA GLN A 141 20.54 -28.27 -7.81
C GLN A 141 19.72 -26.98 -7.61
N SER A 142 19.69 -26.46 -6.38
CA SER A 142 19.08 -25.17 -6.04
C SER A 142 20.06 -24.00 -6.14
N GLU A 143 21.26 -24.21 -6.71
CA GLU A 143 22.30 -23.19 -6.89
C GLU A 143 22.73 -22.45 -5.60
N ILE A 144 22.51 -23.06 -4.42
CA ILE A 144 22.82 -22.44 -3.14
C ILE A 144 24.34 -22.48 -2.91
N GLY A 145 24.90 -21.31 -2.58
CA GLY A 145 26.31 -21.07 -2.29
C GLY A 145 26.57 -20.42 -0.94
N ASN A 146 27.83 -20.03 -0.73
CA ASN A 146 28.27 -19.41 0.52
C ASN A 146 27.54 -18.10 0.79
N GLY A 147 26.99 -17.98 2.00
CA GLY A 147 26.29 -16.79 2.46
C GLY A 147 24.84 -16.70 1.97
N ASP A 148 24.30 -17.73 1.35
CA ASP A 148 22.88 -17.76 1.00
C ASP A 148 22.00 -17.88 2.24
N ILE A 149 20.80 -17.30 2.13
CA ILE A 149 19.84 -17.21 3.21
C ILE A 149 18.63 -18.05 2.81
N ILE A 150 18.31 -19.04 3.65
CA ILE A 150 17.11 -19.84 3.53
C ILE A 150 16.16 -19.43 4.66
N CYS A 151 15.01 -18.87 4.29
CA CYS A 151 13.91 -18.62 5.21
C CYS A 151 13.03 -19.87 5.28
N PHE A 152 12.60 -20.24 6.47
CA PHE A 152 11.67 -21.35 6.67
C PHE A 152 10.49 -20.95 7.54
N GLN A 153 9.41 -21.71 7.42
CA GLN A 153 8.22 -21.61 8.27
C GLN A 153 7.55 -22.98 8.41
N HIS A 154 6.61 -23.09 9.36
CA HIS A 154 5.63 -24.18 9.32
C HIS A 154 4.82 -24.12 8.03
N MET A 155 4.54 -25.28 7.45
CA MET A 155 3.63 -25.42 6.32
C MET A 155 2.18 -25.37 6.82
N PRO A 156 1.43 -24.26 6.63
CA PRO A 156 0.02 -24.25 6.98
C PRO A 156 -0.77 -25.11 5.99
N THR A 157 -1.79 -25.80 6.50
CA THR A 157 -2.83 -26.40 5.66
C THR A 157 -3.64 -25.31 4.95
N LYS A 158 -4.36 -25.67 3.87
CA LYS A 158 -5.24 -24.72 3.17
C LYS A 158 -6.26 -24.05 4.10
N LYS A 159 -6.81 -24.82 5.04
CA LYS A 159 -7.80 -24.34 6.03
C LYS A 159 -7.16 -23.34 7.01
N GLU A 160 -5.98 -23.64 7.52
CA GLU A 160 -5.26 -22.73 8.43
C GLU A 160 -4.84 -21.44 7.72
N ALA A 161 -4.34 -21.54 6.48
CA ALA A 161 -3.99 -20.36 5.69
C ALA A 161 -5.20 -19.43 5.50
N LEU A 162 -6.39 -19.98 5.22
CA LEU A 162 -7.62 -19.20 5.10
C LEU A 162 -8.02 -18.55 6.43
N ALA A 163 -7.94 -19.29 7.54
CA ALA A 163 -8.23 -18.77 8.87
C ALA A 163 -7.27 -17.62 9.26
N LEU A 164 -5.98 -17.77 8.99
CA LEU A 164 -4.98 -16.72 9.22
C LEU A 164 -5.31 -15.45 8.42
N ARG A 165 -5.67 -15.58 7.14
CA ARG A 165 -6.10 -14.43 6.32
C ARG A 165 -7.34 -13.76 6.87
N SER A 166 -8.32 -14.52 7.36
CA SER A 166 -9.53 -13.95 7.98
C SER A 166 -9.23 -13.13 9.24
N GLN A 167 -8.10 -13.40 9.90
CA GLN A 167 -7.58 -12.64 11.04
C GLN A 167 -6.67 -11.47 10.63
N GLY A 168 -6.48 -11.23 9.32
CA GLY A 168 -5.59 -10.21 8.81
C GLY A 168 -4.10 -10.57 8.85
N LEU A 169 -3.76 -11.84 9.09
CA LEU A 169 -2.38 -12.32 9.14
C LEU A 169 -1.90 -12.82 7.77
N ILE A 170 -0.63 -12.58 7.46
CA ILE A 170 0.02 -13.09 6.25
C ILE A 170 0.53 -14.53 6.52
N PRO A 171 0.01 -15.56 5.82
CA PRO A 171 0.31 -16.96 6.13
C PRO A 171 1.63 -17.47 5.51
N SER A 172 2.26 -16.70 4.62
CA SER A 172 3.42 -17.11 3.81
C SER A 172 4.60 -16.14 3.98
N ALA A 173 5.80 -16.67 4.09
CA ALA A 173 7.01 -15.87 4.19
C ALA A 173 7.24 -15.06 2.92
N ILE A 174 6.97 -15.62 1.72
CA ILE A 174 7.08 -14.89 0.44
C ILE A 174 6.20 -13.64 0.47
N GLU A 175 4.92 -13.81 0.79
CA GLU A 175 3.96 -12.70 0.89
C GLU A 175 4.39 -11.70 1.98
N PHE A 176 4.99 -12.18 3.07
CA PHE A 176 5.49 -11.29 4.12
C PHE A 176 6.72 -10.50 3.67
N TYR A 177 7.64 -11.10 2.90
CA TYR A 177 8.74 -10.38 2.26
C TYR A 177 8.25 -9.36 1.23
N GLU A 178 7.22 -9.68 0.44
CA GLU A 178 6.56 -8.74 -0.46
C GLU A 178 5.97 -7.56 0.32
N PHE A 179 5.31 -7.84 1.44
CA PHE A 179 4.87 -6.80 2.37
C PHE A 179 6.06 -5.98 2.90
N LEU A 180 7.17 -6.59 3.33
CA LEU A 180 8.36 -5.87 3.79
C LEU A 180 9.01 -5.01 2.69
N HIS A 181 8.92 -5.42 1.43
CA HIS A 181 9.47 -4.70 0.29
C HIS A 181 8.58 -3.52 -0.15
N SER A 182 7.26 -3.74 -0.12
CA SER A 182 6.26 -2.74 -0.48
C SER A 182 5.90 -1.80 0.68
N ARG A 183 6.19 -2.16 1.94
CA ARG A 183 5.85 -1.30 3.08
C ARG A 183 6.62 0.00 3.05
N MET A 184 5.95 1.06 3.46
CA MET A 184 6.52 2.36 3.68
C MET A 184 5.80 3.07 4.82
N MET A 185 6.55 3.82 5.60
CA MET A 185 5.99 4.72 6.60
C MET A 185 5.56 6.00 5.89
N VAL A 186 4.29 6.35 6.00
CA VAL A 186 3.71 7.58 5.46
C VAL A 186 3.30 8.47 6.61
N HIS A 187 3.75 9.71 6.56
CA HIS A 187 3.39 10.73 7.52
C HIS A 187 2.09 11.40 7.09
N PHE A 188 1.08 11.39 7.95
CA PHE A 188 -0.19 12.07 7.74
C PHE A 188 -0.26 13.32 8.60
N LYS A 189 -0.59 14.44 7.96
CA LYS A 189 -0.73 15.74 8.63
C LYS A 189 -2.07 16.37 8.28
N ALA A 190 -2.77 16.90 9.28
CA ALA A 190 -4.03 17.58 9.03
C ALA A 190 -3.82 18.83 8.16
N ARG A 191 -4.64 19.00 7.14
CA ARG A 191 -4.74 20.26 6.40
C ARG A 191 -5.80 21.12 7.09
N SER A 192 -5.36 22.01 7.97
CA SER A 192 -6.21 23.02 8.61
C SER A 192 -5.53 24.38 8.53
N GLU A 193 -6.32 25.45 8.52
CA GLU A 193 -5.80 26.82 8.45
C GLU A 193 -4.90 27.19 9.64
N ASN A 194 -5.11 26.54 10.80
CA ASN A 194 -4.37 26.82 12.04
C ASN A 194 -3.38 25.72 12.43
N ASP A 195 -3.15 24.73 11.55
CA ASP A 195 -2.25 23.58 11.79
C ASP A 195 -2.56 22.79 13.08
N SER A 196 -3.80 22.85 13.58
CA SER A 196 -4.19 22.36 14.91
C SER A 196 -4.73 20.91 14.91
N GLY A 197 -4.53 20.17 13.82
CA GLY A 197 -5.00 18.80 13.69
C GLY A 197 -3.93 17.76 14.00
N GLU A 198 -4.36 16.53 14.24
CA GLU A 198 -3.47 15.42 14.60
C GLU A 198 -2.51 15.09 13.45
N CYS A 199 -1.27 14.75 13.81
CA CYS A 199 -0.27 14.20 12.89
C CYS A 199 0.14 12.81 13.37
N PHE A 200 0.23 11.85 12.45
CA PHE A 200 0.51 10.46 12.78
C PHE A 200 1.24 9.76 11.64
N ASP A 201 1.95 8.68 11.95
CA ASP A 201 2.65 7.85 10.99
C ASP A 201 1.89 6.52 10.82
N LEU A 202 1.62 6.12 9.57
CA LEU A 202 1.09 4.78 9.26
C LEU A 202 2.06 4.00 8.39
N VAL A 203 2.20 2.70 8.68
CA VAL A 203 2.90 1.77 7.78
C VAL A 203 1.89 1.26 6.75
N LEU A 204 2.05 1.68 5.50
CA LEU A 204 1.19 1.33 4.37
C LEU A 204 1.99 0.56 3.32
N SER A 205 1.32 -0.15 2.41
CA SER A 205 1.97 -0.72 1.22
C SER A 205 1.92 0.26 0.05
N LYS A 206 3.01 0.35 -0.71
CA LYS A 206 3.12 1.12 -1.96
C LYS A 206 2.03 0.79 -2.98
N ASP A 207 1.46 -0.41 -2.91
CA ASP A 207 0.46 -0.91 -3.86
C ASP A 207 -0.98 -0.63 -3.42
N MET A 208 -1.17 -0.03 -2.23
CA MET A 208 -2.51 0.35 -1.76
C MET A 208 -3.13 1.42 -2.66
N ASP A 209 -4.39 1.24 -3.02
CA ASP A 209 -5.17 2.26 -3.73
C ASP A 209 -5.76 3.31 -2.76
N TYR A 210 -6.37 4.36 -3.32
CA TYR A 210 -7.03 5.41 -2.55
C TYR A 210 -8.03 4.86 -1.52
N ALA A 211 -8.80 3.83 -1.88
CA ALA A 211 -9.82 3.23 -1.02
C ALA A 211 -9.19 2.49 0.18
N ALA A 212 -8.11 1.75 -0.04
CA ALA A 212 -7.36 1.07 1.01
C ALA A 212 -6.70 2.06 1.98
N ILE A 213 -6.08 3.12 1.46
CA ILE A 213 -5.51 4.20 2.27
C ILE A 213 -6.62 4.86 3.11
N SER A 214 -7.75 5.20 2.50
CA SER A 214 -8.89 5.82 3.18
C SER A 214 -9.42 4.95 4.31
N ARG A 215 -9.50 3.63 4.13
CA ARG A 215 -9.90 2.71 5.19
C ARG A 215 -8.89 2.69 6.33
N ALA A 216 -7.58 2.59 6.02
CA ALA A 216 -6.53 2.56 7.04
C ALA A 216 -6.50 3.86 7.88
N VAL A 217 -6.59 5.01 7.22
CA VAL A 217 -6.63 6.31 7.88
C VAL A 217 -7.95 6.52 8.62
N GLY A 218 -9.08 6.10 8.05
CA GLY A 218 -10.40 6.19 8.69
C GLY A 218 -10.49 5.38 9.98
N ILE A 219 -9.86 4.20 10.03
CA ILE A 219 -9.75 3.42 11.27
C ILE A 219 -8.94 4.19 12.32
N HIS A 220 -7.80 4.77 11.93
CA HIS A 220 -6.94 5.52 12.85
C HIS A 220 -7.65 6.76 13.43
N LEU A 221 -8.30 7.53 12.56
CA LEU A 221 -9.01 8.77 12.94
C LEU A 221 -10.43 8.54 13.47
N MET A 222 -10.90 7.29 13.48
CA MET A 222 -12.30 6.92 13.72
C MET A 222 -13.29 7.75 12.87
N TRP A 223 -12.99 7.90 11.59
CA TRP A 223 -13.75 8.70 10.63
C TRP A 223 -14.20 7.88 9.43
N ASP A 224 -15.30 8.29 8.79
CA ASP A 224 -15.80 7.65 7.57
C ASP A 224 -14.76 7.77 6.44
N PRO A 225 -14.24 6.65 5.90
CA PRO A 225 -13.29 6.65 4.80
C PRO A 225 -13.74 7.45 3.56
N LEU A 226 -15.04 7.50 3.28
CA LEU A 226 -15.59 8.21 2.12
C LEU A 226 -15.62 9.73 2.32
N LYS A 227 -15.41 10.19 3.56
CA LYS A 227 -15.37 11.59 3.97
C LYS A 227 -13.95 12.10 4.20
N LEU A 228 -12.94 11.29 3.85
CA LEU A 228 -11.54 11.67 3.85
C LEU A 228 -11.10 12.19 2.48
N ARG A 229 -10.31 13.26 2.51
CA ARG A 229 -9.64 13.77 1.33
C ARG A 229 -8.15 13.89 1.57
N PHE A 230 -7.35 13.38 0.63
CA PHE A 230 -5.91 13.46 0.69
C PHE A 230 -5.35 14.48 -0.30
N THR A 231 -4.30 15.20 0.10
CA THR A 231 -3.52 16.10 -0.75
C THR A 231 -2.03 15.81 -0.58
N THR A 232 -1.30 15.73 -1.70
CA THR A 232 0.16 15.58 -1.68
C THR A 232 0.84 16.93 -1.48
N VAL A 233 2.08 16.92 -0.99
CA VAL A 233 2.90 18.12 -0.81
C VAL A 233 3.91 18.31 -1.93
N GLN A 234 4.22 19.56 -2.26
CA GLN A 234 5.29 19.97 -3.16
C GLN A 234 6.65 19.96 -2.43
N SER A 235 7.74 20.18 -3.17
CA SER A 235 9.11 20.20 -2.62
C SER A 235 9.41 21.31 -1.63
N ASN A 236 8.68 22.41 -1.73
CA ASN A 236 8.70 23.50 -0.77
C ASN A 236 7.76 23.26 0.44
N GLY A 237 7.13 22.08 0.55
CA GLY A 237 6.19 21.75 1.62
C GLY A 237 4.75 22.22 1.38
N GLU A 238 4.49 23.02 0.33
CA GLU A 238 3.16 23.55 0.05
C GLU A 238 2.21 22.47 -0.51
N PRO A 239 0.91 22.50 -0.19
CA PRO A 239 -0.05 21.56 -0.76
C PRO A 239 -0.08 21.64 -2.30
N LYS A 240 -0.05 20.50 -2.98
CA LYS A 240 -0.33 20.46 -4.42
C LYS A 240 -1.79 20.81 -4.68
N LYS A 241 -2.04 21.48 -5.81
CA LYS A 241 -3.41 21.74 -6.28
C LYS A 241 -4.08 20.38 -6.51
N VAL A 242 -5.18 20.14 -5.79
CA VAL A 242 -5.83 18.82 -5.76
C VAL A 242 -6.38 18.48 -7.14
N SER A 243 -5.81 17.47 -7.80
CA SER A 243 -6.44 16.86 -8.97
C SER A 243 -7.66 16.06 -8.49
N ARG A 244 -8.84 16.37 -9.03
CA ARG A 244 -10.09 15.69 -8.64
C ARG A 244 -9.98 14.21 -9.04
N ARG A 245 -10.17 13.33 -8.06
CA ARG A 245 -10.29 11.86 -8.21
C ARG A 245 -9.08 11.23 -8.90
N SER A 246 -8.03 10.93 -8.14
CA SER A 246 -7.04 9.97 -8.58
C SER A 246 -7.42 8.61 -7.97
N TYR A 247 -7.76 7.64 -8.83
CA TYR A 247 -7.80 6.22 -8.50
C TYR A 247 -6.39 5.62 -8.50
N GLU A 248 -5.37 6.47 -8.41
CA GLU A 248 -3.98 6.08 -8.60
C GLU A 248 -3.49 5.36 -7.33
N PRO A 249 -2.59 4.36 -7.46
CA PRO A 249 -1.94 3.72 -6.31
C PRO A 249 -1.17 4.71 -5.43
N LEU A 250 -0.95 4.35 -4.16
CA LEU A 250 -0.17 5.13 -3.19
C LEU A 250 1.21 5.48 -3.73
N SER A 251 1.86 4.56 -4.43
CA SER A 251 3.15 4.78 -5.08
C SER A 251 3.13 5.93 -6.08
N GLU A 252 2.03 6.12 -6.81
CA GLU A 252 1.87 7.23 -7.75
C GLU A 252 1.47 8.53 -7.05
N LEU A 253 0.64 8.43 -6.01
CA LEU A 253 0.32 9.56 -5.15
C LEU A 253 1.60 10.10 -4.45
N LEU A 254 2.48 9.20 -4.02
CA LEU A 254 3.72 9.55 -3.33
C LEU A 254 4.90 9.85 -4.25
N SER A 255 4.96 9.31 -5.47
CA SER A 255 5.96 9.75 -6.48
C SER A 255 5.77 11.22 -6.83
N LYS A 256 4.52 11.70 -6.72
CA LYS A 256 4.15 13.10 -6.88
C LYS A 256 4.30 13.89 -5.58
N ALA A 257 4.47 13.27 -4.41
CA ALA A 257 4.68 13.96 -3.14
C ALA A 257 6.18 14.25 -2.96
N SER A 258 6.52 15.42 -2.41
CA SER A 258 7.90 15.63 -1.98
C SER A 258 8.16 14.98 -0.63
N THR A 259 9.39 14.49 -0.48
CA THR A 259 9.98 14.10 0.79
C THR A 259 10.49 15.33 1.53
N THR A 260 9.61 16.11 2.16
CA THR A 260 10.04 17.09 3.17
C THR A 260 10.63 16.33 4.35
N HIS A 261 11.91 16.60 4.69
CA HIS A 261 12.65 15.95 5.78
C HIS A 261 12.79 14.41 5.68
N GLY A 262 12.70 13.83 4.48
CA GLY A 262 12.95 12.41 4.26
C GLY A 262 11.78 11.47 4.59
N LYS A 263 10.60 12.00 4.99
CA LYS A 263 9.37 11.22 5.16
C LYS A 263 8.35 11.56 4.06
N PRO A 264 7.81 10.57 3.32
CA PRO A 264 6.68 10.79 2.43
C PRO A 264 5.48 11.32 3.23
N THR A 265 5.04 12.54 2.92
CA THR A 265 3.98 13.24 3.67
C THR A 265 2.71 13.39 2.82
N ILE A 266 1.57 13.06 3.41
CA ILE A 266 0.23 13.27 2.86
C ILE A 266 -0.55 14.17 3.81
N LEU A 267 -1.16 15.21 3.27
CA LEU A 267 -2.10 16.02 4.00
C LEU A 267 -3.50 15.41 3.94
N TYR A 268 -4.23 15.39 5.05
CA TYR A 268 -5.62 14.92 5.08
C TYR A 268 -6.60 16.02 5.49
N GLU A 269 -7.82 15.97 4.96
CA GLU A 269 -8.95 16.82 5.33
C GLU A 269 -10.14 15.93 5.72
N LEU A 270 -10.78 16.25 6.85
CA LEU A 270 -12.06 15.66 7.26
C LEU A 270 -13.20 16.48 6.63
N ARG A 271 -14.18 15.83 6.01
CA ARG A 271 -15.34 16.50 5.40
C ARG A 271 -16.64 16.00 6.01
N GLU A 272 -17.64 16.86 6.15
CA GLU A 272 -18.95 16.45 6.67
C GLU A 272 -19.77 15.64 5.65
N THR A 273 -19.59 15.94 4.35
CA THR A 273 -20.27 15.28 3.22
C THR A 273 -19.26 14.59 2.31
N SER A 274 -19.62 13.44 1.74
CA SER A 274 -18.73 12.72 0.83
C SER A 274 -18.58 13.48 -0.51
N PRO A 275 -17.44 13.38 -1.21
CA PRO A 275 -17.31 13.93 -2.55
C PRO A 275 -18.31 13.33 -3.55
N THR A 276 -18.80 12.10 -3.29
CA THR A 276 -19.81 11.44 -4.11
C THR A 276 -21.14 12.19 -4.03
N GLU A 277 -21.59 12.56 -2.83
CA GLU A 277 -22.79 13.38 -2.61
C GLU A 277 -22.71 14.71 -3.36
N LEU A 278 -21.58 15.42 -3.28
CA LEU A 278 -21.34 16.68 -4.00
C LEU A 278 -21.39 16.56 -5.54
N THR A 279 -21.04 15.39 -6.09
CA THR A 279 -21.16 15.14 -7.54
C THR A 279 -22.54 14.66 -7.97
N MET A 280 -23.35 14.20 -7.02
CA MET A 280 -24.73 13.84 -7.26
C MET A 280 -25.66 15.06 -7.22
N GLU A 281 -25.19 16.26 -6.87
CA GLU A 281 -26.01 17.47 -6.86
C GLU A 281 -25.68 18.44 -8.02
N HIS A 282 -26.71 19.04 -8.60
CA HIS A 282 -26.67 20.11 -9.60
C HIS A 282 -26.98 21.46 -8.95
N HIS A 283 -26.19 22.48 -9.30
CA HIS A 283 -26.58 23.86 -9.07
C HIS A 283 -27.60 24.24 -10.14
N VAL A 284 -28.83 24.47 -9.71
CA VAL A 284 -30.00 24.76 -10.54
C VAL A 284 -30.41 26.20 -10.30
N MET A 285 -30.44 27.00 -11.37
CA MET A 285 -30.98 28.35 -11.33
C MET A 285 -32.28 28.40 -12.14
N VAL A 286 -33.37 28.83 -11.51
CA VAL A 286 -34.69 28.94 -12.14
C VAL A 286 -35.15 30.38 -12.11
N LEU A 287 -35.38 30.98 -13.28
CA LEU A 287 -36.09 32.24 -13.43
C LEU A 287 -37.60 31.94 -13.48
N LEU A 288 -38.34 32.33 -12.45
CA LEU A 288 -39.80 32.28 -12.44
C LEU A 288 -40.36 33.54 -13.11
N TYR A 289 -40.94 33.36 -14.29
CA TYR A 289 -41.53 34.40 -15.12
C TYR A 289 -43.04 34.51 -14.88
N TYR A 290 -43.49 35.68 -14.44
CA TYR A 290 -44.91 35.96 -14.16
C TYR A 290 -45.61 36.72 -15.30
N GLY A 291 -44.86 37.30 -16.25
CA GLY A 291 -45.41 38.08 -17.36
C GLY A 291 -45.87 39.50 -16.98
N ASN A 292 -45.65 39.91 -15.73
CA ASN A 292 -46.01 41.23 -15.20
C ASN A 292 -44.79 42.06 -14.78
N GLY A 293 -43.57 41.62 -15.13
CA GLY A 293 -42.31 42.27 -14.78
C GLY A 293 -41.78 41.98 -13.36
N GLN A 294 -42.44 41.12 -12.58
CA GLN A 294 -41.99 40.69 -11.24
C GLN A 294 -41.29 39.33 -11.27
N ASP A 295 -40.32 39.15 -12.16
CA ASP A 295 -39.65 37.86 -12.32
C ASP A 295 -38.67 37.60 -11.16
N ILE A 296 -38.64 36.37 -10.65
CA ILE A 296 -37.84 36.00 -9.47
C ILE A 296 -36.85 34.90 -9.85
N ILE A 297 -35.58 35.07 -9.47
CA ILE A 297 -34.56 34.03 -9.64
C ILE A 297 -34.45 33.21 -8.36
N PHE A 298 -34.59 31.90 -8.49
CA PHE A 298 -34.28 30.94 -7.45
C PHE A 298 -32.99 30.19 -7.77
N SER A 299 -32.18 29.93 -6.75
CA SER A 299 -30.97 29.11 -6.83
C SER A 299 -31.07 27.96 -5.83
N PHE A 300 -30.75 26.75 -6.29
CA PHE A 300 -30.84 25.52 -5.53
C PHE A 300 -29.64 24.62 -5.80
N TRP A 301 -29.27 23.83 -4.79
CA TRP A 301 -28.46 22.62 -4.97
C TRP A 301 -29.40 21.43 -4.81
N LEU A 302 -29.58 20.65 -5.88
CA LEU A 302 -30.52 19.54 -5.93
C LEU A 302 -29.85 18.28 -6.47
N PRO A 303 -30.09 17.09 -5.90
CA PRO A 303 -29.67 15.83 -6.49
C PRO A 303 -30.06 15.69 -7.98
N LYS A 304 -29.16 15.21 -8.83
CA LYS A 304 -29.36 14.97 -10.28
C LYS A 304 -30.57 14.09 -10.58
N ARG A 305 -30.86 13.15 -9.67
CA ARG A 305 -32.01 12.26 -9.76
C ARG A 305 -33.36 12.94 -9.47
N ASN A 306 -33.36 14.19 -9.01
CA ASN A 306 -34.61 14.91 -8.77
C ASN A 306 -35.37 15.04 -10.08
N LEU A 307 -36.69 14.88 -9.98
CA LEU A 307 -37.58 15.03 -11.11
C LEU A 307 -37.85 16.52 -11.38
N VAL A 308 -38.11 16.86 -12.63
CA VAL A 308 -38.54 18.21 -13.03
C VAL A 308 -39.78 18.66 -12.24
N PHE A 309 -40.68 17.72 -11.92
CA PHE A 309 -41.83 17.98 -11.05
C PHE A 309 -41.44 18.51 -9.66
N GLU A 310 -40.41 17.94 -9.03
CA GLU A 310 -39.97 18.36 -7.70
C GLU A 310 -39.37 19.78 -7.72
N VAL A 311 -38.68 20.14 -8.80
CA VAL A 311 -38.19 21.51 -9.03
C VAL A 311 -39.36 22.48 -9.17
N LEU A 312 -40.40 22.10 -9.93
CA LEU A 312 -41.61 22.90 -10.11
C LEU A 312 -42.36 23.14 -8.80
N GLU A 313 -42.52 22.12 -7.95
CA GLU A 313 -43.14 22.27 -6.63
C GLU A 313 -42.35 23.22 -5.73
N LEU A 314 -41.02 23.11 -5.73
CA LEU A 314 -40.15 23.95 -4.93
C LEU A 314 -40.25 25.43 -5.36
N VAL A 315 -40.25 25.68 -6.67
CA VAL A 315 -40.41 27.01 -7.26
C VAL A 315 -41.81 27.55 -7.00
N ALA A 316 -42.86 26.75 -7.15
CA ALA A 316 -44.23 27.15 -6.86
C ALA A 316 -44.41 27.56 -5.39
N LYS A 317 -43.89 26.74 -4.47
CA LYS A 317 -43.97 26.99 -3.03
C LYS A 317 -43.22 28.27 -2.65
N ARG A 318 -41.98 28.47 -3.15
CA ARG A 318 -41.18 29.66 -2.82
C ARG A 318 -41.65 30.93 -3.53
N GLY A 319 -42.18 30.82 -4.75
CA GLY A 319 -42.79 31.92 -5.49
C GLY A 319 -44.23 32.24 -5.08
N GLY A 320 -44.79 31.55 -4.08
CA GLY A 320 -46.17 31.77 -3.65
C GLY A 320 -47.23 31.49 -4.74
N VAL A 321 -46.90 30.64 -5.73
CA VAL A 321 -47.80 30.29 -6.83
C VAL A 321 -48.64 29.09 -6.42
N LYS A 322 -49.96 29.30 -6.25
CA LYS A 322 -50.91 28.20 -6.04
C LYS A 322 -51.22 27.52 -7.37
N ILE A 323 -50.73 26.29 -7.53
CA ILE A 323 -51.06 25.43 -8.67
C ILE A 323 -52.52 24.96 -8.52
N THR A 324 -53.31 25.11 -9.57
CA THR A 324 -54.73 24.71 -9.64
C THR A 324 -55.03 24.11 -11.01
N HIS A 325 -56.22 23.54 -11.21
CA HIS A 325 -56.64 23.00 -12.51
C HIS A 325 -56.56 24.01 -13.67
N SER A 326 -56.68 25.31 -13.38
CA SER A 326 -56.59 26.39 -14.36
C SER A 326 -55.25 27.12 -14.36
N ARG A 327 -54.33 26.83 -13.42
CA ARG A 327 -53.04 27.52 -13.28
C ARG A 327 -51.90 26.53 -13.01
N SER A 328 -50.97 26.43 -13.95
CA SER A 328 -49.80 25.53 -13.87
C SER A 328 -48.50 26.28 -14.06
N ILE A 329 -47.38 25.67 -13.67
CA ILE A 329 -46.05 26.15 -13.99
C ILE A 329 -45.42 25.18 -14.98
N LEU A 330 -44.83 25.70 -16.05
CA LEU A 330 -44.08 24.92 -17.03
C LEU A 330 -42.60 25.27 -16.92
N LEU A 331 -41.73 24.26 -16.90
CA LEU A 331 -40.28 24.45 -16.88
C LEU A 331 -39.72 24.31 -18.29
N PHE A 332 -38.85 25.24 -18.67
CA PHE A 332 -38.15 25.25 -19.95
C PHE A 332 -36.64 25.27 -19.71
N SER A 333 -35.88 24.51 -20.52
CA SER A 333 -34.43 24.68 -20.65
C SER A 333 -34.10 26.01 -21.32
N THR A 334 -32.93 26.59 -21.04
CA THR A 334 -32.54 27.89 -21.61
C THR A 334 -31.19 27.84 -22.32
N THR A 335 -31.02 28.67 -23.36
CA THR A 335 -29.70 29.03 -23.89
C THR A 335 -28.91 29.90 -22.89
N GLU A 336 -27.63 30.15 -23.16
CA GLU A 336 -26.81 31.09 -22.38
C GLU A 336 -27.45 32.49 -22.28
N ASP A 337 -28.19 32.91 -23.31
CA ASP A 337 -28.93 34.18 -23.40
C ASP A 337 -30.33 34.15 -22.74
N ALA A 338 -30.63 33.13 -21.92
CA ALA A 338 -31.90 32.99 -21.21
C ALA A 338 -33.15 32.96 -22.11
N ARG A 339 -33.05 32.37 -23.31
CA ARG A 339 -34.22 32.11 -24.17
C ARG A 339 -34.77 30.70 -23.93
N PRO A 340 -36.10 30.49 -23.81
CA PRO A 340 -36.66 29.16 -23.63
C PRO A 340 -36.43 28.33 -24.91
N LEU A 341 -35.87 27.13 -24.74
CA LEU A 341 -35.59 26.18 -25.83
C LEU A 341 -36.68 25.11 -25.89
N GLU A 342 -36.70 24.24 -24.88
CA GLU A 342 -37.54 23.05 -24.86
C GLU A 342 -38.29 22.98 -23.54
N LYS A 343 -39.56 22.59 -23.62
CA LYS A 343 -40.38 22.31 -22.45
C LYS A 343 -39.97 20.97 -21.87
N LEU A 344 -39.57 20.95 -20.61
CA LEU A 344 -39.16 19.73 -19.91
C LEU A 344 -40.37 18.93 -19.43
N ASN A 345 -40.28 17.61 -19.52
CA ASN A 345 -41.33 16.73 -19.02
C ASN A 345 -41.23 16.60 -17.48
N PRO A 346 -42.32 16.81 -16.71
CA PRO A 346 -42.29 16.66 -15.26
C PRO A 346 -41.76 15.31 -14.74
N GLY A 347 -41.89 14.24 -15.53
CA GLY A 347 -41.39 12.90 -15.19
C GLY A 347 -39.91 12.64 -15.51
N GLU A 348 -39.20 13.59 -16.13
CA GLU A 348 -37.77 13.47 -16.43
C GLU A 348 -36.91 13.89 -15.24
N THR A 349 -35.70 13.33 -15.15
CA THR A 349 -34.70 13.75 -14.16
C THR A 349 -33.94 14.98 -14.64
N ILE A 350 -33.46 15.80 -13.70
CA ILE A 350 -32.61 16.96 -14.01
C ILE A 350 -31.15 16.59 -14.33
N GLU A 351 -30.86 15.29 -14.49
CA GLU A 351 -29.54 14.75 -14.83
C GLU A 351 -29.13 15.07 -16.27
N ILE A 352 -30.10 15.23 -17.17
CA ILE A 352 -29.91 15.33 -18.64
C ILE A 352 -29.28 16.69 -19.06
N ILE A 353 -28.91 17.56 -18.12
CA ILE A 353 -28.77 19.01 -18.38
C ILE A 353 -27.39 19.52 -17.95
N ASP A 354 -26.72 20.25 -18.85
CA ASP A 354 -25.36 20.80 -18.68
C ASP A 354 -25.27 21.86 -17.56
N ARG A 355 -24.06 22.01 -16.96
CA ARG A 355 -23.82 22.90 -15.82
C ARG A 355 -23.27 24.28 -16.22
N PRO A 356 -23.75 25.39 -15.63
CA PRO A 356 -24.88 25.47 -14.69
C PRO A 356 -26.24 25.35 -15.40
N ALA A 357 -27.12 24.50 -14.86
CA ALA A 357 -28.44 24.28 -15.43
C ALA A 357 -29.32 25.52 -15.17
N ARG A 358 -29.66 26.24 -16.23
CA ARG A 358 -30.51 27.43 -16.21
C ARG A 358 -31.88 27.07 -16.77
N PHE A 359 -32.92 27.42 -16.03
CA PHE A 359 -34.32 27.16 -16.40
C PHE A 359 -35.16 28.43 -16.35
N ILE A 360 -36.21 28.44 -17.16
CA ILE A 360 -37.31 29.39 -17.03
C ILE A 360 -38.57 28.62 -16.63
N ALA A 361 -39.15 29.01 -15.51
CA ALA A 361 -40.46 28.55 -15.08
C ALA A 361 -41.51 29.59 -15.49
N MET A 362 -42.46 29.24 -16.34
CA MET A 362 -43.53 30.15 -16.77
C MET A 362 -44.85 29.78 -16.12
N VAL A 363 -45.51 30.76 -15.49
CA VAL A 363 -46.87 30.58 -14.97
C VAL A 363 -47.86 30.67 -16.13
N THR A 364 -48.64 29.62 -16.35
CA THR A 364 -49.66 29.57 -17.40
C THR A 364 -51.06 29.48 -16.78
N THR A 365 -52.00 30.21 -17.36
CA THR A 365 -53.43 30.13 -17.02
C THR A 365 -54.21 29.62 -18.21
N ARG A 366 -54.93 28.50 -18.06
CA ARG A 366 -55.90 28.07 -19.07
C ARG A 366 -57.14 28.96 -18.96
N LYS A 367 -57.51 29.64 -20.05
CA LYS A 367 -58.85 30.22 -20.16
C LYS A 367 -59.86 29.05 -20.21
N PRO A 368 -61.00 29.14 -19.49
CA PRO A 368 -62.04 28.14 -19.64
C PRO A 368 -62.46 28.09 -21.12
N SER A 369 -62.45 26.90 -21.70
CA SER A 369 -63.07 26.62 -22.99
C SER A 369 -64.56 26.92 -22.85
N HIS A 370 -65.02 27.96 -23.55
CA HIS A 370 -66.45 28.27 -23.69
C HIS A 370 -67.16 27.19 -24.49
#